data_AF-A0A5C3Q6K9-F1
#
_entry.id   AF-A0A5C3Q6K9-F1
#
_cell.length_a   1.000
_cell.length_b   1.000
_cell.length_c   1.000
_cell.angle_alpha   90.00
_cell.angle_beta   90.00
_cell.angle_gamma   90.00
#
_symmetry.space_group_name_H-M   'P 1'
#
loop_
_entity.id
_entity.type
_entity.pdbx_description
1 polymer ?
#
loop_
_entity_poly.entity_id
_entity_poly.type
_entity_poly.pdbx_seq_one_letter_code
_entity_poly.pdbx_strand_id
1 'polypeptide(L)'
;IAVCTPFDSDKFELLLTTHPNRRFTDSVVRGLREGFWPFHSGELDDHLKTRHTNYPMDEKDLAAVRAHRDTEVAAGHWSGPLETGLLPGMIVSPLFVVWQKGKPRVITDNTASGLNDGISLEDAKVRYDDMHSFGQSMR
;
A
#
# COMPACT_ATOMS: atom_id res chain seq x y z
N ILE A 1 -9.88 -0.10 13.63
CA ILE A 1 -10.54 0.63 12.51
C ILE A 1 -11.56 -0.32 11.90
N ALA A 2 -12.83 0.08 11.75
CA ALA A 2 -13.81 -0.77 11.06
C ALA A 2 -13.67 -0.56 9.55
N VAL A 3 -13.49 -1.63 8.78
CA VAL A 3 -13.39 -1.54 7.31
C VAL A 3 -14.79 -1.40 6.72
N CYS A 4 -15.03 -0.26 6.07
CA CYS A 4 -16.28 0.00 5.37
C CYS A 4 -16.11 -0.41 3.90
N THR A 5 -16.82 -1.45 3.48
CA THR A 5 -16.82 -1.96 2.11
C THR A 5 -18.25 -1.94 1.55
N PRO A 6 -18.45 -1.58 0.27
CA PRO A 6 -19.77 -1.66 -0.35
C PRO A 6 -20.23 -3.10 -0.61
N PHE A 7 -19.33 -4.08 -0.44
CA PHE A 7 -19.63 -5.49 -0.60
C PHE A 7 -20.28 -6.07 0.66
N ASP A 8 -21.32 -6.88 0.46
CA ASP A 8 -21.91 -7.70 1.52
C ASP A 8 -21.00 -8.92 1.77
N SER A 9 -20.07 -8.79 2.71
CA SER A 9 -19.06 -9.81 3.02
C SER A 9 -19.69 -11.15 3.44
N ASP A 10 -20.85 -11.13 4.11
CA ASP A 10 -21.56 -12.36 4.52
C ASP A 10 -22.13 -13.10 3.30
N LYS A 11 -22.77 -12.37 2.37
CA LYS A 11 -23.24 -12.97 1.12
C LYS A 11 -22.09 -13.47 0.25
N PHE A 12 -21.00 -12.72 0.18
CA PHE A 12 -19.83 -13.13 -0.59
C PHE A 12 -19.22 -14.43 -0.05
N GLU A 13 -19.08 -14.54 1.27
CA GLU A 13 -18.61 -15.77 1.93
C GLU A 13 -19.53 -16.96 1.67
N LEU A 14 -20.86 -16.75 1.73
CA LEU A 14 -21.86 -17.78 1.45
C LEU A 14 -21.73 -18.30 0.00
N LEU A 15 -21.55 -17.42 -0.97
CA LEU A 15 -21.39 -17.80 -2.38
C LEU A 15 -20.11 -18.60 -2.63
N LEU A 16 -19.10 -18.45 -1.78
CA LEU A 16 -17.80 -19.12 -1.87
C LEU A 16 -17.71 -20.42 -1.05
N THR A 17 -18.80 -20.84 -0.40
CA THR A 17 -18.86 -22.08 0.41
C THR A 17 -18.37 -23.33 -0.31
N THR A 18 -18.63 -23.43 -1.62
CA THR A 18 -18.26 -24.59 -2.44
C THR A 18 -16.96 -24.42 -3.21
N HIS A 19 -16.25 -23.30 -3.04
CA HIS A 19 -15.04 -23.03 -3.80
C HIS A 19 -13.89 -23.98 -3.37
N PRO A 20 -13.19 -24.63 -4.31
CA PRO A 20 -12.17 -25.64 -3.99
C PRO A 20 -10.94 -25.05 -3.28
N ASN A 21 -10.59 -23.79 -3.57
CA ASN A 21 -9.51 -23.09 -2.88
C ASN A 21 -10.04 -22.27 -1.70
N ARG A 22 -10.44 -22.97 -0.62
CA ARG A 22 -10.98 -22.34 0.59
C ARG A 22 -10.01 -21.36 1.25
N ARG A 23 -8.72 -21.70 1.32
CA ARG A 23 -7.68 -20.84 1.90
C ARG A 23 -7.63 -19.46 1.25
N PHE A 24 -7.75 -19.42 -0.08
CA PHE A 24 -7.80 -18.15 -0.81
C PHE A 24 -9.11 -17.40 -0.56
N THR A 25 -10.27 -18.07 -0.63
CA THR A 25 -11.55 -17.39 -0.41
C THR A 25 -11.69 -16.85 1.02
N ASP A 26 -11.21 -17.60 2.01
CA ASP A 26 -11.22 -17.20 3.41
C ASP A 26 -10.31 -15.96 3.63
N SER A 27 -9.17 -15.90 2.92
CA SER A 27 -8.29 -14.72 3.01
C SER A 27 -8.92 -13.47 2.38
N VAL A 28 -9.65 -13.61 1.27
CA VAL A 28 -10.38 -12.51 0.64
C VAL A 28 -11.53 -12.03 1.52
N VAL A 29 -12.34 -12.94 2.09
CA VAL A 29 -13.43 -12.59 3.01
C VAL A 29 -12.90 -11.85 4.23
N ARG A 30 -11.80 -12.33 4.82
CA ARG A 30 -11.12 -11.64 5.91
C ARG A 30 -10.67 -10.24 5.49
N GLY A 31 -10.06 -10.11 4.31
CA GLY A 31 -9.66 -8.80 3.77
C GLY A 31 -10.81 -7.82 3.57
N LEU A 32 -12.00 -8.29 3.21
CA LEU A 32 -13.19 -7.45 3.10
C LEU A 32 -13.74 -7.00 4.46
N ARG A 33 -13.57 -7.79 5.52
CA ARG A 33 -14.04 -7.48 6.89
C ARG A 33 -13.03 -6.64 7.69
N GLU A 34 -11.75 -6.92 7.52
CA GLU A 34 -10.66 -6.43 8.38
C GLU A 34 -9.65 -5.54 7.62
N GLY A 35 -9.72 -5.53 6.30
CA GLY A 35 -8.82 -4.79 5.41
C GLY A 35 -7.74 -5.69 4.81
N PHE A 36 -7.21 -5.28 3.66
CA PHE A 36 -6.12 -5.98 3.00
C PHE A 36 -4.78 -5.50 3.54
N TRP A 37 -4.22 -6.25 4.49
CA TRP A 37 -2.92 -6.01 5.10
C TRP A 37 -1.95 -7.15 4.75
N PRO A 38 -1.56 -7.31 3.48
CA PRO A 38 -0.70 -8.42 3.08
C PRO A 38 0.62 -8.37 3.86
N PHE A 39 0.94 -9.48 4.53
CA PHE A 39 2.20 -9.70 5.25
C PHE A 39 2.49 -8.78 6.43
N HIS A 40 1.53 -7.94 6.84
CA HIS A 40 1.69 -7.09 8.00
C HIS A 40 1.23 -7.81 9.27
N SER A 41 2.16 -8.10 10.17
CA SER A 41 1.89 -8.61 11.52
C SER A 41 2.15 -7.50 12.53
N GLY A 42 1.09 -6.86 13.01
CA GLY A 42 1.16 -5.80 14.02
C GLY A 42 -0.18 -5.07 14.13
N GLU A 43 -0.43 -4.44 15.28
CA GLU A 43 -1.38 -3.33 15.28
C GLU A 43 -0.67 -2.13 14.65
N LEU A 44 -1.40 -1.35 13.84
CA LEU A 44 -0.90 -0.06 13.35
C LEU A 44 -0.77 0.86 14.57
N ASP A 45 0.35 0.72 15.28
CA ASP A 45 0.54 1.28 16.60
C ASP A 45 0.39 2.80 16.52
N ASP A 46 -0.07 3.39 17.62
CA ASP A 46 -0.13 4.83 17.82
C ASP A 46 1.26 5.49 17.65
N HIS A 47 2.34 4.71 17.61
CA HIS A 47 3.70 5.15 17.31
C HIS A 47 3.95 5.55 15.84
N LEU A 48 3.10 5.12 14.89
CA LEU A 48 3.13 5.60 13.50
C LEU A 48 2.61 7.04 13.35
N LYS A 49 2.20 7.69 14.45
CA LYS A 49 1.76 9.09 14.50
C LYS A 49 2.90 10.11 14.35
N THR A 50 4.15 9.66 14.26
CA THR A 50 5.27 10.59 14.07
C THR A 50 5.17 11.17 12.66
N ARG A 51 4.85 12.47 12.56
CA ARG A 51 4.85 13.16 11.26
C ARG A 51 6.29 13.22 10.75
N HIS A 52 6.56 12.48 9.68
CA HIS A 52 7.80 12.60 8.95
C HIS A 52 7.67 13.78 7.97
N THR A 53 8.57 14.74 8.09
CA THR A 53 8.73 15.78 7.06
C THR A 53 9.57 15.21 5.92
N ASN A 54 9.34 15.71 4.70
CA ASN A 54 10.22 15.40 3.58
C ASN A 54 11.68 15.73 3.92
N TYR A 55 12.59 14.99 3.30
CA TYR A 55 14.02 15.30 3.40
C TYR A 55 14.30 16.69 2.82
N PRO A 56 15.33 17.40 3.32
CA PRO A 56 15.75 18.66 2.74
C PRO A 56 16.04 18.49 1.24
N MET A 57 15.42 19.34 0.42
CA MET A 57 15.51 19.32 -1.04
C MET A 57 15.83 20.71 -1.56
N ASP A 58 16.61 20.79 -2.63
CA ASP A 58 16.83 22.06 -3.34
C ASP A 58 15.65 22.38 -4.27
N GLU A 59 15.66 23.56 -4.92
CA GLU A 59 14.55 23.96 -5.79
C GLU A 59 14.43 23.05 -7.03
N LYS A 60 15.52 22.44 -7.49
CA LYS A 60 15.52 21.52 -8.63
C LYS A 60 14.82 20.22 -8.28
N ASP A 61 15.05 19.70 -7.08
CA ASP A 61 14.36 18.53 -6.52
C ASP A 61 12.88 18.84 -6.28
N LEU A 62 12.57 19.99 -5.68
CA LEU A 62 11.19 20.41 -5.45
C LEU A 62 10.41 20.56 -6.76
N ALA A 63 11.03 21.11 -7.81
CA ALA A 63 10.43 21.20 -9.14
C ALA A 63 10.14 19.80 -9.72
N ALA A 64 11.05 18.84 -9.53
CA ALA A 64 10.84 17.46 -9.97
C ALA A 64 9.69 16.78 -9.22
N VAL A 65 9.60 16.97 -7.89
CA VAL A 65 8.49 16.44 -7.08
C VAL A 65 7.15 17.03 -7.52
N ARG A 66 7.07 18.34 -7.77
CA ARG A 66 5.84 19.01 -8.24
C ARG A 66 5.43 18.49 -9.63
N ALA A 67 6.38 18.37 -10.56
CA ALA A 67 6.11 17.84 -11.90
C ALA A 67 5.62 16.39 -11.87
N HIS A 68 6.21 15.56 -11.00
CA HIS A 68 5.76 14.18 -10.82
C HIS A 68 4.35 14.12 -10.22
N ARG A 69 4.08 14.88 -9.15
CA ARG A 69 2.73 15.02 -8.57
C ARG A 69 1.70 15.37 -9.64
N ASP A 70 1.97 16.40 -10.45
CA ASP A 70 1.03 16.87 -11.46
C ASP A 70 0.75 15.79 -12.51
N THR A 71 1.76 15.00 -12.86
CA THR A 71 1.61 13.84 -13.76
C THR A 71 0.73 12.75 -13.14
N GLU A 72 0.98 12.37 -11.89
CA GLU A 72 0.21 11.32 -11.20
C GLU A 72 -1.25 11.74 -10.92
N VAL A 73 -1.49 13.01 -10.61
CA VAL A 73 -2.83 13.57 -10.44
C VAL A 73 -3.58 13.62 -11.77
N ALA A 74 -2.92 14.07 -12.85
CA ALA A 74 -3.52 14.10 -14.18
C ALA A 74 -3.85 12.69 -14.72
N ALA A 75 -3.07 11.68 -14.33
CA ALA A 75 -3.33 10.28 -14.64
C ALA A 75 -4.42 9.64 -13.75
N GLY A 76 -4.87 10.33 -12.69
CA GLY A 76 -5.84 9.80 -11.73
C GLY A 76 -5.26 8.75 -10.78
N HIS A 77 -3.93 8.63 -10.70
CA HIS A 77 -3.26 7.71 -9.77
C HIS A 77 -3.23 8.29 -8.34
N TRP A 78 -3.09 9.61 -8.21
CA TRP A 78 -3.09 10.32 -6.94
C TRP A 78 -4.34 11.17 -6.79
N SER A 79 -4.85 11.25 -5.56
CA SER A 79 -5.94 12.17 -5.22
C SER A 79 -5.44 13.61 -5.12
N GLY A 80 -6.38 14.55 -5.17
CA GLY A 80 -6.12 15.92 -4.75
C GLY A 80 -5.75 16.04 -3.25
N PRO A 81 -5.39 17.25 -2.80
CA PRO A 81 -5.12 17.51 -1.40
C PRO A 81 -6.33 17.21 -0.50
N LEU A 82 -6.08 16.70 0.70
CA LEU A 82 -7.10 16.48 1.71
C LEU A 82 -7.49 17.80 2.37
N GLU A 83 -8.75 18.22 2.25
CA GLU A 83 -9.23 19.52 2.74
C GLU A 83 -9.10 19.67 4.26
N THR A 84 -9.35 18.59 5.00
CA THR A 84 -9.34 18.58 6.48
C THR A 84 -7.99 18.18 7.07
N GLY A 85 -6.97 18.00 6.22
CA GLY A 85 -5.71 17.36 6.61
C GLY A 85 -5.84 15.84 6.80
N LEU A 86 -4.85 15.25 7.47
CA LEU A 86 -4.78 13.80 7.70
C LEU A 86 -5.86 13.33 8.68
N LEU A 87 -6.59 12.29 8.30
CA LEU A 87 -7.54 11.61 9.17
C LEU A 87 -6.83 10.62 10.12
N PRO A 88 -7.47 10.21 11.24
CA PRO A 88 -6.93 9.17 12.10
C PRO A 88 -6.57 7.90 11.34
N GLY A 89 -5.35 7.39 11.54
CA GLY A 89 -4.82 6.20 10.84
C GLY A 89 -4.14 6.51 9.50
N MET A 90 -4.17 7.75 8.99
CA MET A 90 -3.37 8.13 7.82
C MET A 90 -1.92 8.41 8.21
N ILE A 91 -0.99 7.91 7.40
CA ILE A 91 0.46 8.05 7.58
C ILE A 91 1.01 8.87 6.41
N VAL A 92 2.04 9.67 6.68
CA VAL A 92 2.80 10.39 5.65
C VAL A 92 4.18 9.77 5.52
N SER A 93 4.48 9.25 4.34
CA SER A 93 5.81 8.82 3.98
C SER A 93 6.62 10.00 3.43
N PRO A 94 7.84 10.25 3.94
CA PRO A 94 8.67 11.34 3.44
C PRO A 94 9.13 11.04 2.01
N LEU A 95 9.23 12.09 1.21
CA LEU A 95 9.71 12.04 -0.17
C LEU A 95 11.13 12.58 -0.30
N PHE A 96 11.87 12.04 -1.27
CA PHE A 96 13.13 12.60 -1.75
C PHE A 96 13.35 12.29 -3.24
N VAL A 97 14.36 12.91 -3.86
CA VAL A 97 14.68 12.73 -5.28
C VAL A 97 16.05 12.09 -5.45
N VAL A 98 16.13 11.09 -6.31
CA VAL A 98 17.41 10.54 -6.79
C VAL A 98 17.57 10.85 -8.27
N TRP A 99 18.69 11.46 -8.65
CA TRP A 99 19.00 11.74 -10.05
C TRP A 99 19.77 10.58 -10.66
N GLN A 100 19.23 10.00 -11.74
CA GLN A 100 19.90 8.96 -12.50
C GLN A 100 19.93 9.32 -13.98
N LYS A 101 21.13 9.38 -14.56
CA LYS A 101 21.33 9.75 -15.98
C LYS A 101 20.62 11.06 -16.37
N GLY A 102 20.66 12.04 -15.47
CA GLY A 102 20.05 13.36 -15.67
C GLY A 102 18.52 13.40 -15.50
N LYS A 103 17.86 12.29 -15.17
CA LYS A 103 16.41 12.23 -14.93
C LYS A 103 16.11 12.10 -13.44
N PRO A 104 15.12 12.84 -12.91
CA PRO A 104 14.72 12.69 -11.52
C PRO A 104 13.92 11.40 -11.32
N ARG A 105 14.11 10.77 -10.17
CA ARG A 105 13.26 9.70 -9.65
C ARG A 105 12.75 10.13 -8.28
N VAL A 106 11.45 10.36 -8.16
CA VAL A 106 10.81 10.67 -6.88
C VAL A 106 10.64 9.36 -6.12
N ILE A 107 11.14 9.33 -4.89
CA ILE A 107 11.12 8.16 -4.02
C ILE A 107 10.25 8.45 -2.81
N THR A 108 9.37 7.50 -2.49
CA THR A 108 8.60 7.47 -1.25
C THR A 108 9.29 6.54 -0.26
N ASP A 109 9.77 7.09 0.86
CA ASP A 109 10.46 6.31 1.88
C ASP A 109 9.45 5.64 2.82
N ASN A 110 8.99 4.46 2.42
CA ASN A 110 8.07 3.66 3.23
C ASN A 110 8.74 3.07 4.48
N THR A 111 10.07 2.99 4.52
CA THR A 111 10.80 2.53 5.70
C THR A 111 10.82 3.62 6.77
N ALA A 112 11.16 4.85 6.40
CA ALA A 112 11.15 5.97 7.34
C ALA A 112 9.76 6.25 7.91
N SER A 113 8.70 5.95 7.16
CA SER A 113 7.30 6.09 7.59
C SER A 113 6.83 5.05 8.62
N GLY A 114 7.63 3.99 8.85
CA GLY A 114 7.26 2.83 9.67
C GLY A 114 6.19 1.91 9.04
N LEU A 115 5.68 2.23 7.85
CA LEU A 115 4.68 1.42 7.15
C LEU A 115 5.17 -0.01 6.86
N ASN A 116 6.48 -0.17 6.68
CA ASN A 116 7.11 -1.47 6.46
C ASN A 116 7.45 -2.23 7.76
N ASP A 117 7.32 -1.63 8.95
CA ASP A 117 7.88 -2.18 10.20
C ASP A 117 7.25 -3.50 10.63
N GLY A 118 5.96 -3.69 10.32
CA GLY A 118 5.28 -4.96 10.62
C GLY A 118 5.37 -6.00 9.49
N ILE A 119 6.17 -5.77 8.44
CA ILE A 119 6.39 -6.73 7.37
C ILE A 119 7.74 -7.42 7.60
N SER A 120 7.73 -8.74 7.79
CA SER A 120 8.97 -9.49 7.96
C SER A 120 9.83 -9.44 6.69
N LEU A 121 11.17 -9.50 6.82
CA LEU A 121 12.06 -9.52 5.66
C LEU A 121 11.87 -10.76 4.76
N GLU A 122 11.36 -11.85 5.33
CA GLU A 122 11.04 -13.07 4.57
C GLU A 122 9.80 -12.83 3.69
N ASP A 123 8.79 -12.15 4.23
CA ASP A 123 7.55 -11.84 3.52
C ASP A 123 7.67 -10.61 2.59
N ALA A 124 8.63 -9.72 2.84
CA ALA A 124 8.95 -8.60 1.95
C ALA A 124 9.46 -9.08 0.57
N LYS A 125 9.88 -10.34 0.46
CA LYS A 125 10.25 -10.97 -0.81
C LYS A 125 8.99 -11.44 -1.52
N VAL A 126 8.46 -10.59 -2.39
CA VAL A 126 7.36 -11.00 -3.28
C VAL A 126 7.88 -12.00 -4.30
N ARG A 127 7.45 -13.26 -4.18
CA ARG A 127 7.50 -14.24 -5.27
C ARG A 127 6.18 -14.14 -6.02
N TYR A 128 6.22 -13.55 -7.22
CA TYR A 128 5.05 -13.57 -8.09
C TYR A 128 4.80 -15.00 -8.55
N ASP A 129 3.61 -15.52 -8.26
CA ASP A 129 3.14 -16.74 -8.90
C ASP A 129 2.90 -16.43 -10.37
N ASP A 130 3.64 -17.11 -11.24
CA ASP A 130 3.45 -17.07 -12.68
C ASP A 130 2.54 -18.21 -13.15
N MET A 131 2.18 -18.20 -14.43
CA MET A 131 1.34 -19.26 -15.01
C MET A 131 1.99 -20.66 -14.89
N HIS A 132 3.31 -20.74 -14.75
CA HIS A 132 4.00 -22.01 -14.53
C HIS A 132 3.77 -22.53 -13.10
N SER A 133 3.81 -21.64 -12.11
CA SER A 133 3.51 -21.95 -10.71
C SER A 133 2.06 -22.40 -10.54
N PHE A 134 1.12 -21.77 -11.26
CA PHE A 134 -0.28 -22.20 -11.33
C PHE A 134 -0.45 -23.57 -12.03
N GLY A 135 0.25 -23.82 -13.14
CA GLY A 135 0.17 -25.09 -13.85
C GLY A 135 0.66 -26.30 -13.04
N GLN A 136 1.55 -26.09 -12.08
CA GLN A 136 2.07 -27.14 -11.20
C GLN A 136 1.11 -27.50 -10.06
N SER A 137 0.29 -26.56 -9.59
CA SER A 137 -0.67 -26.79 -8.49
C SER A 137 -2.00 -27.40 -8.95
N MET A 138 -2.26 -27.45 -10.26
CA MET A 138 -3.43 -28.11 -10.85
C MET A 138 -3.23 -29.60 -11.20
N ARG A 139 -2.15 -30.21 -10.72
CA ARG A 139 -1.88 -31.66 -10.86
C ARG A 139 -2.05 -32.35 -9.51
#